data_AF-A0A379SLK1-F1
#
_entry.id   AF-A0A379SLK1-F1
#
_cell.length_a   1.000
_cell.length_b   1.000
_cell.length_c   1.000
_cell.angle_alpha   90.00
_cell.angle_beta   90.00
_cell.angle_gamma   90.00
#
_symmetry.space_group_name_H-M   'P 1'
#
loop_
_entity.id
_entity.type
_entity.pdbx_description
1 polymer ?
#
loop_
_entity_poly.entity_id
_entity_poly.type
_entity_poly.pdbx_seq_one_letter_code
_entity_poly.pdbx_strand_id
1 'polypeptide(L)'
;MTSSLPSGQTSLMLQMTQRLALSDAHFRRICQLIYQRAGIVLADHKRDMVYNRLVRRLRTLGLDDFGRYLSMLEANQTSAEWQAFINALTTNLTAFFREAHHFPILAEHARRRHGEYRVWSAAASTGEEPYSIAITLADALGMAPGRWRVFASDIDTEVLEKARSGIYRLSELKTLSPHQLQRYFMRGTGPHDGLVRVRQELANYVEFSSLNLLEKTVQHPWTL
;
A
#
# COMPACT_ATOMS: atom_id res chain seq x y z
N MET A 1 -10.81 49.19 39.39
CA MET A 1 -9.87 48.11 39.02
C MET A 1 -10.56 47.24 37.98
N THR A 2 -10.44 47.62 36.71
CA THR A 2 -11.02 46.93 35.56
C THR A 2 -9.99 45.94 35.03
N SER A 3 -10.17 44.66 35.35
CA SER A 3 -9.35 43.56 34.83
C SER A 3 -9.91 43.13 33.47
N SER A 4 -9.18 43.47 32.42
CA SER A 4 -9.38 42.99 31.06
C SER A 4 -8.91 41.52 30.94
N LEU A 5 -9.76 40.68 30.36
CA LEU A 5 -9.40 39.32 29.97
C LEU A 5 -8.34 39.36 28.85
N PRO A 6 -7.33 38.47 28.85
CA PRO A 6 -6.32 38.45 27.81
C PRO A 6 -6.89 37.88 26.51
N SER A 7 -6.79 38.67 25.45
CA SER A 7 -7.21 38.43 24.05
C SER A 7 -6.51 37.26 23.34
N GLY A 8 -5.78 36.40 24.06
CA GLY A 8 -5.00 35.28 23.50
C GLY A 8 -5.69 33.92 23.56
N GLN A 9 -6.71 33.72 24.40
CA GLN A 9 -7.34 32.39 24.56
C GLN A 9 -8.44 32.09 23.52
N THR A 10 -8.96 33.11 22.84
CA THR A 10 -10.00 32.96 21.82
C THR A 10 -9.49 32.38 20.50
N SER A 11 -8.17 32.43 20.25
CA SER A 11 -7.54 31.99 18.99
C SER A 11 -7.36 30.48 18.89
N LEU A 12 -7.12 29.79 20.01
CA LEU A 12 -6.94 28.33 20.05
C LEU A 12 -8.27 27.56 20.00
N MET A 13 -9.36 28.14 20.51
CA MET A 13 -10.71 27.57 20.35
C MET A 13 -11.33 27.81 18.97
N LEU A 14 -10.77 28.73 18.18
CA LEU A 14 -11.22 28.99 16.79
C LEU A 14 -10.52 28.12 15.73
N GLN A 15 -9.65 27.19 16.11
CA GLN A 15 -9.34 26.04 15.26
C GLN A 15 -10.48 25.00 15.31
N MET A 16 -11.73 25.48 15.33
CA MET A 16 -12.88 24.70 14.89
C MET A 16 -12.56 24.28 13.47
N THR A 17 -12.20 23.02 13.28
CA THR A 17 -11.83 22.45 11.98
C THR A 17 -13.02 22.71 11.06
N GLN A 18 -12.92 23.75 10.22
CA GLN A 18 -14.02 24.11 9.34
C GLN A 18 -14.26 22.87 8.49
N ARG A 19 -15.44 22.26 8.65
CA ARG A 19 -15.75 21.01 7.98
C ARG A 19 -15.92 21.36 6.51
N LEU A 20 -14.86 21.13 5.75
CA LEU A 20 -14.86 21.30 4.30
C LEU A 20 -16.03 20.51 3.72
N ALA A 21 -16.82 21.11 2.85
CA ALA A 21 -17.95 20.43 2.23
C ALA A 21 -17.49 19.74 0.94
N LEU A 22 -17.73 18.43 0.84
CA LEU A 22 -17.61 17.70 -0.41
C LEU A 22 -18.97 17.71 -1.09
N SER A 23 -19.11 18.49 -2.16
CA SER A 23 -20.33 18.55 -2.98
C SER A 23 -20.48 17.31 -3.87
N ASP A 24 -21.69 17.06 -4.38
CA ASP A 24 -21.94 15.95 -5.30
C ASP A 24 -21.13 16.09 -6.59
N ALA A 25 -21.01 17.31 -7.11
CA ALA A 25 -20.21 17.60 -8.29
C ALA A 25 -18.72 17.27 -8.05
N HIS A 26 -18.15 17.66 -6.91
CA HIS A 26 -16.77 17.33 -6.57
C HIS A 26 -16.58 15.83 -6.35
N PHE A 27 -17.52 15.15 -5.70
CA PHE A 27 -17.45 13.70 -5.52
C PHE A 27 -17.48 12.94 -6.85
N ARG A 28 -18.38 13.32 -7.77
CA ARG A 28 -18.43 12.74 -9.12
C ARG A 28 -17.15 13.00 -9.90
N ARG A 29 -16.58 14.20 -9.80
CA ARG A 29 -15.29 14.55 -10.41
C ARG A 29 -14.16 13.69 -9.84
N ILE A 30 -14.09 13.49 -8.53
CA ILE A 30 -13.13 12.57 -7.89
C ILE A 30 -13.27 11.15 -8.45
N CYS A 31 -14.51 10.63 -8.55
CA CYS A 31 -14.76 9.29 -9.10
C CYS A 31 -14.25 9.17 -10.55
N GLN A 32 -14.47 10.20 -11.38
CA GLN A 32 -13.99 10.21 -12.77
C GLN A 32 -12.46 10.23 -12.84
N LEU A 33 -11.81 11.11 -12.06
CA LEU A 33 -10.35 11.25 -12.07
C LEU A 33 -9.65 9.96 -11.61
N ILE A 34 -10.11 9.35 -10.51
CA ILE A 34 -9.49 8.11 -10.01
C ILE A 34 -9.76 6.92 -10.94
N TYR A 35 -10.93 6.88 -11.59
CA TYR A 35 -11.23 5.85 -12.59
C TYR A 35 -10.31 5.98 -13.80
N GLN A 36 -10.14 7.19 -14.34
CA GLN A 36 -9.26 7.43 -15.49
C GLN A 36 -7.79 7.13 -15.17
N ARG A 37 -7.34 7.45 -13.94
CA ARG A 37 -5.95 7.30 -13.55
C ARG A 37 -5.58 5.89 -13.08
N ALA A 38 -6.47 5.21 -12.37
CA ALA A 38 -6.17 3.95 -11.67
C ALA A 38 -7.22 2.85 -11.88
N GLY A 39 -8.30 3.11 -12.63
CA GLY A 39 -9.36 2.13 -12.91
C GLY A 39 -10.29 1.85 -11.72
N ILE A 40 -10.14 2.60 -10.63
CA ILE A 40 -10.90 2.37 -9.41
C ILE A 40 -12.31 2.92 -9.56
N VAL A 41 -13.31 2.05 -9.46
CA VAL A 41 -14.72 2.44 -9.39
C VAL A 41 -15.10 2.70 -7.93
N LEU A 42 -15.45 3.94 -7.62
CA LEU A 42 -15.95 4.34 -6.30
C LEU A 42 -17.47 4.36 -6.30
N ALA A 43 -18.08 3.57 -5.40
CA ALA A 43 -19.51 3.58 -5.17
C ALA A 43 -19.93 4.72 -4.21
N ASP A 44 -21.18 5.18 -4.32
CA ASP A 44 -21.69 6.33 -3.56
C ASP A 44 -21.58 6.15 -2.04
N HIS A 45 -21.76 4.93 -1.54
CA HIS A 45 -21.61 4.61 -0.12
C HIS A 45 -20.18 4.80 0.42
N LYS A 46 -19.16 4.96 -0.46
CA LYS A 46 -17.77 5.24 -0.08
C LYS A 46 -17.47 6.74 0.06
N ARG A 47 -18.45 7.63 -0.13
CA ARG A 47 -18.26 9.09 -0.08
C ARG A 47 -17.57 9.57 1.20
N ASP A 48 -17.99 9.09 2.36
CA ASP A 48 -17.40 9.51 3.64
C ASP A 48 -15.95 9.06 3.79
N MET A 49 -15.62 7.86 3.27
CA MET A 49 -14.24 7.39 3.20
C MET A 49 -13.40 8.31 2.30
N VAL A 50 -13.91 8.64 1.11
CA VAL A 50 -13.24 9.55 0.16
C VAL A 50 -12.99 10.90 0.81
N TYR A 51 -14.01 11.48 1.45
CA TYR A 51 -13.91 12.74 2.18
C TYR A 51 -12.80 12.69 3.24
N ASN A 52 -12.85 11.70 4.14
CA ASN A 52 -11.93 11.58 5.27
C ASN A 52 -10.48 11.39 4.83
N ARG A 53 -10.25 10.80 3.66
CA ARG A 53 -8.90 10.58 3.13
C ARG A 53 -8.37 11.79 2.36
N LEU A 54 -9.19 12.41 1.50
CA LEU A 54 -8.76 13.56 0.70
C LEU A 54 -8.70 14.87 1.51
N VAL A 55 -9.51 15.05 2.55
CA VAL A 55 -9.42 16.23 3.43
C VAL A 55 -8.03 16.37 4.06
N ARG A 56 -7.33 15.25 4.28
CA ARG A 56 -5.94 15.26 4.75
C ARG A 56 -4.99 15.83 3.72
N ARG A 57 -5.18 15.51 2.43
CA ARG A 57 -4.42 16.09 1.31
C ARG A 57 -4.62 17.60 1.23
N LEU A 58 -5.87 18.05 1.31
CA LEU A 58 -6.20 19.48 1.32
C LEU A 58 -5.45 20.20 2.45
N ARG A 59 -5.47 19.66 3.68
CA ARG A 59 -4.73 20.23 4.82
C ARG A 59 -3.22 20.25 4.60
N THR A 60 -2.63 19.18 4.07
CA THR A 60 -1.19 19.13 3.74
C THR A 60 -0.79 20.24 2.76
N LEU A 61 -1.68 20.59 1.83
CA LEU A 61 -1.44 21.61 0.82
C LEU A 61 -1.92 23.02 1.24
N GLY A 62 -2.49 23.17 2.44
CA GLY A 62 -3.07 24.44 2.89
C GLY A 62 -4.30 24.87 2.08
N LEU A 63 -5.01 23.92 1.45
CA LEU A 63 -6.21 24.19 0.67
C LEU A 63 -7.47 24.02 1.50
N ASP A 64 -8.44 24.89 1.23
CA ASP A 64 -9.74 24.99 1.91
C ASP A 64 -10.93 24.78 0.96
N ASP A 65 -10.67 24.27 -0.25
CA ASP A 65 -11.71 23.99 -1.24
C ASP A 65 -11.34 22.77 -2.10
N PHE A 66 -12.30 21.84 -2.24
CA PHE A 66 -12.15 20.68 -3.11
C PHE A 66 -12.10 21.08 -4.58
N GLY A 67 -12.79 22.14 -4.99
CA GLY A 67 -12.75 22.63 -6.37
C GLY A 67 -11.33 23.05 -6.77
N ARG A 68 -10.67 23.85 -5.92
CA ARG A 68 -9.26 24.25 -6.05
C ARG A 68 -8.32 23.04 -6.11
N TYR A 69 -8.50 22.08 -5.20
CA TYR A 69 -7.69 20.85 -5.19
C TYR A 69 -7.80 20.06 -6.50
N LEU A 70 -9.03 19.84 -6.97
CA LEU A 70 -9.29 19.09 -8.21
C LEU A 70 -8.74 19.84 -9.43
N SER A 71 -8.98 21.15 -9.50
CA SER A 71 -8.50 21.98 -10.61
C SER A 71 -6.97 22.02 -10.68
N MET A 72 -6.29 22.03 -9.53
CA MET A 72 -4.83 21.93 -9.44
C MET A 72 -4.31 20.58 -9.95
N LEU A 73 -4.98 19.47 -9.59
CA LEU A 73 -4.64 18.14 -10.11
C LEU A 73 -4.79 18.07 -11.64
N GLU A 74 -5.91 18.56 -12.17
CA GLU A 74 -6.19 18.49 -13.61
C GLU A 74 -5.27 19.39 -14.43
N ALA A 75 -4.93 20.58 -13.91
CA ALA A 75 -4.02 21.52 -14.57
C ALA A 75 -2.59 20.98 -14.70
N ASN A 76 -2.17 20.02 -13.85
CA ASN A 76 -0.84 19.43 -13.90
C ASN A 76 -0.91 17.90 -13.76
N GLN A 77 -1.07 17.21 -14.89
CA GLN A 77 -1.13 15.74 -15.00
C GLN A 77 0.15 15.01 -14.56
N THR A 78 1.27 15.73 -14.47
CA THR A 78 2.58 15.22 -14.06
C THR A 78 2.93 15.56 -12.60
N SER A 79 2.04 16.24 -11.88
CA SER A 79 2.24 16.58 -10.47
C SER A 79 2.40 15.34 -9.60
N ALA A 80 3.34 15.37 -8.66
CA ALA A 80 3.49 14.33 -7.63
C ALA A 80 2.23 14.15 -6.77
N GLU A 81 1.37 15.17 -6.70
CA GLU A 81 0.10 15.08 -5.96
C GLU A 81 -0.85 14.03 -6.56
N TRP A 82 -0.71 13.68 -7.85
CA TRP A 82 -1.46 12.57 -8.43
C TRP A 82 -1.19 11.24 -7.72
N GLN A 83 0.06 10.99 -7.35
CA GLN A 83 0.39 9.77 -6.60
C GLN A 83 -0.24 9.78 -5.21
N ALA A 84 -0.22 10.92 -4.53
CA ALA A 84 -0.84 11.05 -3.22
C ALA A 84 -2.38 10.94 -3.27
N PHE A 85 -2.99 11.43 -4.36
CA PHE A 85 -4.41 11.24 -4.65
C PHE A 85 -4.76 9.76 -4.86
N ILE A 86 -3.93 9.03 -5.61
CA ILE A 86 -4.09 7.58 -5.82
C ILE A 86 -3.97 6.83 -4.49
N ASN A 87 -2.87 7.03 -3.74
CA ASN A 87 -2.63 6.37 -2.44
C ASN A 87 -3.78 6.65 -1.44
N ALA A 88 -4.37 7.84 -1.51
CA ALA A 88 -5.52 8.16 -0.66
C ALA A 88 -6.77 7.34 -1.01
N LEU A 89 -6.94 6.83 -2.23
CA LEU A 89 -8.18 6.21 -2.70
C LEU A 89 -8.09 4.69 -2.93
N THR A 90 -6.91 4.10 -2.84
CA THR A 90 -6.66 2.65 -2.87
C THR A 90 -7.20 1.93 -1.62
N THR A 91 -7.53 0.65 -1.76
CA THR A 91 -8.00 -0.19 -0.64
C THR A 91 -7.01 -1.33 -0.45
N ASN A 92 -6.25 -1.25 0.65
CA ASN A 92 -5.05 -2.07 0.87
C ASN A 92 -5.27 -3.15 1.93
N LEU A 93 -6.37 -3.91 1.84
CA LEU A 93 -6.65 -4.98 2.81
C LEU A 93 -5.94 -6.27 2.37
N THR A 94 -4.90 -6.64 3.11
CA THR A 94 -4.11 -7.86 2.86
C THR A 94 -3.73 -8.55 4.17
N ALA A 95 -3.26 -9.79 4.07
CA ALA A 95 -2.82 -10.60 5.20
C ALA A 95 -1.88 -11.72 4.73
N PHE A 96 -0.97 -12.14 5.62
CA PHE A 96 -0.11 -13.29 5.36
C PHE A 96 -0.94 -14.56 5.15
N PHE A 97 -0.63 -15.29 4.08
CA PHE A 97 -1.33 -16.50 3.67
C PHE A 97 -2.85 -16.32 3.52
N ARG A 98 -3.31 -15.14 3.08
CA ARG A 98 -4.70 -14.94 2.64
C ARG A 98 -5.03 -15.96 1.56
N GLU A 99 -6.22 -16.57 1.65
CA GLU A 99 -6.64 -17.65 0.74
C GLU A 99 -5.62 -18.80 0.67
N ALA A 100 -5.26 -19.32 1.86
CA ALA A 100 -4.15 -20.25 2.07
C ALA A 100 -4.10 -21.51 1.17
N HIS A 101 -5.22 -21.89 0.55
CA HIS A 101 -5.30 -23.04 -0.36
C HIS A 101 -4.48 -22.85 -1.65
N HIS A 102 -4.13 -21.62 -2.03
CA HIS A 102 -3.28 -21.35 -3.20
C HIS A 102 -1.83 -21.79 -3.02
N PHE A 103 -1.27 -21.72 -1.80
CA PHE A 103 0.17 -21.94 -1.59
C PHE A 103 0.61 -23.40 -1.75
N PRO A 104 -0.14 -24.41 -1.29
CA PRO A 104 0.15 -25.81 -1.62
C PRO A 104 0.14 -26.08 -3.13
N ILE A 105 -0.81 -25.48 -3.87
CA ILE A 105 -0.91 -25.59 -5.33
C ILE A 105 0.31 -24.97 -5.99
N LEU A 106 0.70 -23.76 -5.56
CA LEU A 106 1.92 -23.08 -6.02
C LEU A 106 3.17 -23.95 -5.79
N ALA A 107 3.33 -24.51 -4.59
CA ALA A 107 4.47 -25.36 -4.25
C ALA A 107 4.54 -26.63 -5.11
N GLU A 108 3.41 -27.31 -5.33
CA GLU A 108 3.33 -28.48 -6.21
C GLU A 108 3.68 -28.13 -7.65
N HIS A 109 3.10 -27.04 -8.16
CA HIS A 109 3.36 -26.57 -9.51
C HIS A 109 4.84 -26.23 -9.72
N ALA A 110 5.45 -25.52 -8.78
CA ALA A 110 6.85 -25.11 -8.85
C ALA A 110 7.82 -26.30 -8.81
N ARG A 111 7.53 -27.35 -8.02
CA ARG A 111 8.35 -28.57 -7.95
C ARG A 111 8.46 -29.32 -9.27
N ARG A 112 7.44 -29.21 -10.14
CA ARG A 112 7.40 -29.90 -11.45
C ARG A 112 8.08 -29.12 -12.58
N ARG A 113 8.50 -27.88 -12.34
CA ARG A 113 9.16 -27.04 -13.35
C ARG A 113 10.66 -27.00 -13.14
N HIS A 114 11.38 -26.91 -14.24
CA HIS A 114 12.83 -26.73 -14.27
C HIS A 114 13.20 -25.31 -14.65
N GLY A 115 14.43 -24.91 -14.37
CA GLY A 115 14.90 -23.53 -14.53
C GLY A 115 14.46 -22.62 -13.39
N GLU A 116 14.58 -21.31 -13.62
CA GLU A 116 14.19 -20.29 -12.64
C GLU A 116 12.66 -20.14 -12.61
N TYR A 117 12.06 -20.40 -11.45
CA TYR A 117 10.62 -20.24 -11.27
C TYR A 117 10.23 -18.79 -10.94
N ARG A 118 9.52 -18.11 -11.84
CA ARG A 118 9.16 -16.70 -11.69
C ARG A 118 7.69 -16.52 -11.36
N VAL A 119 7.39 -15.66 -10.40
CA VAL A 119 6.02 -15.29 -9.99
C VAL A 119 5.85 -13.79 -10.04
N TRP A 120 4.67 -13.33 -10.46
CA TRP A 120 4.26 -11.94 -10.35
C TRP A 120 3.07 -11.81 -9.39
N SER A 121 3.26 -11.06 -8.30
CA SER A 121 2.19 -10.54 -7.44
C SER A 121 1.78 -9.16 -7.96
N ALA A 122 0.63 -9.07 -8.61
CA ALA A 122 0.23 -7.89 -9.39
C ALA A 122 -0.40 -6.75 -8.56
N ALA A 123 -0.79 -7.02 -7.32
CA ALA A 123 -1.37 -6.06 -6.37
C ALA A 123 -0.82 -6.36 -4.96
N ALA A 124 0.47 -6.12 -4.80
CA ALA A 124 1.28 -6.56 -3.66
C ALA A 124 0.87 -5.93 -2.32
N SER A 125 0.22 -4.77 -2.35
CA SER A 125 -0.15 -4.00 -1.17
C SER A 125 1.04 -3.83 -0.20
N THR A 126 0.86 -4.08 1.09
CA THR A 126 1.93 -3.97 2.11
C THR A 126 2.90 -5.15 2.15
N GLY A 127 2.87 -6.05 1.15
CA GLY A 127 3.90 -7.08 0.93
C GLY A 127 3.60 -8.46 1.51
N GLU A 128 2.50 -8.64 2.23
CA GLU A 128 2.15 -9.92 2.85
C GLU A 128 1.98 -11.06 1.83
N GLU A 129 1.35 -10.79 0.67
CA GLU A 129 1.20 -11.77 -0.40
C GLU A 129 2.54 -12.17 -1.03
N PRO A 130 3.39 -11.25 -1.54
CA PRO A 130 4.66 -11.64 -2.15
C PRO A 130 5.61 -12.31 -1.16
N TYR A 131 5.56 -11.97 0.13
CA TYR A 131 6.32 -12.71 1.14
C TYR A 131 5.72 -14.08 1.46
N SER A 132 4.40 -14.26 1.41
CA SER A 132 3.78 -15.59 1.53
C SER A 132 4.17 -16.50 0.35
N ILE A 133 4.23 -15.94 -0.86
CA ILE A 133 4.74 -16.60 -2.06
C ILE A 133 6.22 -16.97 -1.87
N ALA A 134 7.06 -16.02 -1.45
CA ALA A 134 8.49 -16.26 -1.25
C ALA A 134 8.77 -17.33 -0.19
N ILE A 135 8.06 -17.32 0.94
CA ILE A 135 8.16 -18.36 1.98
C ILE A 135 7.78 -19.72 1.40
N THR A 136 6.67 -19.79 0.65
CA THR A 136 6.21 -21.02 0.02
C THR A 136 7.25 -21.60 -0.95
N LEU A 137 7.86 -20.76 -1.78
CA LEU A 137 8.90 -21.18 -2.73
C LEU A 137 10.19 -21.55 -2.02
N ALA A 138 10.58 -20.82 -0.97
CA ALA A 138 11.75 -21.13 -0.15
C ALA A 138 11.61 -22.49 0.56
N ASP A 139 10.42 -22.80 1.08
CA ASP A 139 10.12 -24.10 1.71
C ASP A 139 10.07 -25.24 0.67
N ALA A 140 9.52 -24.99 -0.53
CA ALA A 140 9.33 -26.02 -1.55
C ALA A 140 10.57 -26.31 -2.42
N LEU A 141 11.37 -25.28 -2.72
CA LEU A 141 12.48 -25.34 -3.66
C LEU A 141 13.85 -25.05 -3.02
N GLY A 142 13.87 -24.58 -1.77
CA GLY A 142 15.08 -24.07 -1.13
C GLY A 142 15.44 -22.65 -1.56
N MET A 143 16.42 -22.04 -0.89
CA MET A 143 16.95 -20.71 -1.19
C MET A 143 18.28 -20.83 -1.93
N ALA A 144 18.24 -21.09 -3.23
CA ALA A 144 19.41 -21.09 -4.09
C ALA A 144 19.29 -19.99 -5.17
N PRO A 145 20.37 -19.24 -5.45
CA PRO A 145 20.37 -18.26 -6.54
C PRO A 145 19.91 -18.86 -7.87
N GLY A 146 19.08 -18.12 -8.62
CA GLY A 146 18.53 -18.57 -9.91
C GLY A 146 17.48 -19.68 -9.81
N ARG A 147 17.07 -20.09 -8.61
CA ARG A 147 16.05 -21.13 -8.44
C ARG A 147 14.63 -20.59 -8.63
N TRP A 148 14.36 -19.41 -8.07
CA TRP A 148 13.07 -18.75 -8.17
C TRP A 148 13.21 -17.25 -7.91
N ARG A 149 12.19 -16.49 -8.30
CA ARG A 149 12.13 -15.04 -8.13
C ARG A 149 10.69 -14.57 -8.07
N VAL A 150 10.41 -13.59 -7.21
CA VAL A 150 9.09 -12.94 -7.11
C VAL A 150 9.25 -11.49 -7.56
N PHE A 151 8.44 -11.10 -8.54
CA PHE A 151 8.20 -9.70 -8.86
C PHE A 151 6.87 -9.29 -8.23
N ALA A 152 6.82 -8.14 -7.59
CA ALA A 152 5.68 -7.65 -6.84
C ALA A 152 5.42 -6.20 -7.22
N SER A 153 4.20 -5.88 -7.61
CA SER A 153 3.85 -4.53 -8.01
C SER A 153 2.58 -4.04 -7.34
N ASP A 154 2.48 -2.74 -7.16
CA ASP A 154 1.27 -2.04 -6.76
C ASP A 154 1.28 -0.64 -7.38
N ILE A 155 0.11 -0.02 -7.48
CA ILE A 155 0.00 1.38 -7.90
C ILE A 155 0.23 2.33 -6.72
N ASP A 156 0.02 1.85 -5.49
CA ASP A 156 0.16 2.61 -4.27
C ASP A 156 1.61 2.59 -3.77
N THR A 157 2.27 3.75 -3.81
CA THR A 157 3.68 3.86 -3.41
C THR A 157 3.86 3.80 -1.89
N GLU A 158 2.87 4.20 -1.09
CA GLU A 158 2.98 4.16 0.37
C GLU A 158 2.98 2.73 0.90
N VAL A 159 2.21 1.83 0.28
CA VAL A 159 2.23 0.41 0.67
C VAL A 159 3.46 -0.31 0.15
N LEU A 160 3.98 0.05 -1.03
CA LEU A 160 5.24 -0.50 -1.52
C LEU A 160 6.42 -0.16 -0.61
N GLU A 161 6.49 1.05 -0.06
CA GLU A 161 7.54 1.38 0.92
C GLU A 161 7.45 0.53 2.19
N LYS A 162 6.23 0.26 2.68
CA LYS A 162 6.02 -0.68 3.79
C LYS A 162 6.45 -2.09 3.42
N ALA A 163 6.08 -2.56 2.22
CA ALA A 163 6.48 -3.86 1.71
C ALA A 163 8.00 -4.00 1.63
N ARG A 164 8.71 -3.01 1.08
CA ARG A 164 10.18 -2.97 1.02
C ARG A 164 10.84 -3.01 2.40
N SER A 165 10.24 -2.35 3.40
CA SER A 165 10.76 -2.39 4.77
C SER A 165 10.70 -3.79 5.37
N GLY A 166 9.72 -4.60 4.94
CA GLY A 166 9.46 -5.94 5.43
C GLY A 166 9.16 -6.00 6.93
N ILE A 167 8.72 -4.89 7.55
CA ILE A 167 8.41 -4.80 8.98
C ILE A 167 6.91 -4.99 9.21
N TYR A 168 6.56 -5.93 10.09
CA TYR A 168 5.19 -6.31 10.40
C TYR A 168 4.99 -6.44 11.91
N ARG A 169 3.73 -6.41 12.38
CA ARG A 169 3.44 -6.75 13.78
C ARG A 169 3.47 -8.26 13.94
N LEU A 170 4.06 -8.78 15.00
CA LEU A 170 4.07 -10.22 15.28
C LEU A 170 2.65 -10.81 15.31
N SER A 171 1.66 -10.02 15.75
CA SER A 171 0.25 -10.41 15.79
C SER A 171 -0.40 -10.59 14.41
N GLU A 172 0.22 -10.14 13.33
CA GLU A 172 -0.24 -10.33 11.94
C GLU A 172 0.22 -11.67 11.35
N LEU A 173 1.25 -12.29 11.93
CA LEU A 173 1.89 -13.51 11.42
C LEU A 173 1.31 -14.79 12.02
N LYS A 174 0.05 -14.76 12.50
CA LYS A 174 -0.61 -15.90 13.17
C LYS A 174 -0.75 -17.14 12.29
N THR A 175 -0.72 -16.97 10.97
CA THR A 175 -0.82 -18.05 9.98
C THR A 175 0.50 -18.78 9.75
N LEU A 176 1.63 -18.22 10.20
CA LEU A 176 2.95 -18.82 10.02
C LEU A 176 3.23 -19.87 11.11
N SER A 177 3.88 -20.95 10.71
CA SER A 177 4.43 -21.91 11.67
C SER A 177 5.60 -21.30 12.47
N PRO A 178 5.89 -21.80 13.69
CA PRO A 178 7.07 -21.38 14.45
C PRO A 178 8.38 -21.54 13.68
N HIS A 179 8.48 -22.61 12.88
CA HIS A 179 9.64 -22.87 12.02
C HIS A 179 9.82 -21.79 10.95
N GLN A 180 8.76 -21.43 10.23
CA GLN A 180 8.80 -20.36 9.23
C GLN A 180 9.15 -19.01 9.87
N LEU A 181 8.56 -18.70 11.02
CA LEU A 181 8.84 -17.46 11.74
C LEU A 181 10.32 -17.37 12.15
N GLN A 182 10.89 -18.46 12.68
CA GLN A 182 12.31 -18.52 13.06
C GLN A 182 13.23 -18.39 11.83
N ARG A 183 12.86 -19.05 10.72
CA ARG A 183 13.69 -19.13 9.52
C ARG A 183 13.69 -17.86 8.69
N TYR A 184 12.55 -17.16 8.60
CA TYR A 184 12.36 -16.07 7.64
C TYR A 184 12.22 -14.68 8.25
N PHE A 185 12.13 -14.57 9.58
CA PHE A 185 11.99 -13.29 10.26
C PHE A 185 13.05 -13.09 11.36
N MET A 186 13.33 -11.83 11.64
CA MET A 186 14.02 -11.34 12.83
C MET A 186 12.97 -10.75 13.77
N ARG A 187 13.09 -11.01 15.07
CA ARG A 187 12.21 -10.42 16.10
C ARG A 187 12.85 -9.16 16.65
N GLY A 188 12.07 -8.07 16.73
CA GLY A 188 12.49 -6.86 17.41
C GLY A 188 12.56 -7.04 18.93
N THR A 189 13.40 -6.25 19.58
CA THR A 189 13.56 -6.22 21.04
C THR A 189 13.59 -4.76 21.51
N GLY A 190 13.39 -4.52 22.81
CA GLY A 190 13.39 -3.18 23.40
C GLY A 190 12.34 -2.27 22.75
N PRO A 191 12.72 -1.13 22.12
CA PRO A 191 11.77 -0.21 21.50
C PRO A 191 11.03 -0.81 20.27
N HIS A 192 11.48 -1.96 19.77
CA HIS A 192 10.86 -2.67 18.65
C HIS A 192 10.16 -3.96 19.07
N ASP A 193 9.92 -4.17 20.37
CA ASP A 193 9.17 -5.33 20.85
C ASP A 193 7.78 -5.42 20.20
N GLY A 194 7.35 -6.65 19.89
CA GLY A 194 6.12 -6.91 19.14
C GLY A 194 6.21 -6.69 17.62
N LEU A 195 7.34 -6.21 17.10
CA LEU A 195 7.61 -6.13 15.65
C LEU A 195 8.50 -7.28 15.17
N VAL A 196 8.35 -7.61 13.90
CA VAL A 196 9.21 -8.55 13.18
C VAL A 196 9.64 -7.95 11.85
N ARG A 197 10.82 -8.34 11.37
CA ARG A 197 11.31 -7.96 10.04
C ARG A 197 11.62 -9.18 9.21
N VAL A 198 11.21 -9.19 7.95
CA VAL A 198 11.65 -10.20 6.98
C VAL A 198 13.17 -10.17 6.89
N ARG A 199 13.79 -11.35 6.93
CA ARG A 199 15.23 -11.54 6.77
C ARG A 199 15.67 -11.13 5.37
N GLN A 200 16.81 -10.46 5.26
CA GLN A 200 17.30 -9.94 3.99
C GLN A 200 17.54 -11.06 2.97
N GLU A 201 17.93 -12.24 3.45
CA GLU A 201 18.17 -13.44 2.66
C GLU A 201 16.91 -13.90 1.90
N LEU A 202 15.71 -13.72 2.47
CA LEU A 202 14.45 -13.96 1.78
C LEU A 202 14.02 -12.76 0.95
N ALA A 203 14.14 -11.54 1.51
CA ALA A 203 13.76 -10.30 0.83
C ALA A 203 14.50 -10.10 -0.49
N ASN A 204 15.75 -10.57 -0.60
CA ASN A 204 16.54 -10.52 -1.81
C ASN A 204 15.92 -11.27 -3.00
N TYR A 205 14.94 -12.17 -2.79
CA TYR A 205 14.23 -12.88 -3.84
C TYR A 205 12.94 -12.19 -4.30
N VAL A 206 12.55 -11.08 -3.65
CA VAL A 206 11.34 -10.33 -3.95
C VAL A 206 11.73 -8.94 -4.46
N GLU A 207 11.29 -8.62 -5.66
CA GLU A 207 11.50 -7.32 -6.26
C GLU A 207 10.20 -6.53 -6.30
N PHE A 208 10.20 -5.36 -5.67
CA PHE A 208 9.04 -4.47 -5.67
C PHE A 208 9.18 -3.38 -6.73
N SER A 209 8.11 -3.07 -7.45
CA SER A 209 8.02 -1.96 -8.40
C SER A 209 6.66 -1.27 -8.36
N SER A 210 6.61 0.01 -8.71
CA SER A 210 5.33 0.70 -8.92
C SER A 210 4.83 0.39 -10.32
N LEU A 211 3.59 -0.08 -10.45
CA LEU A 211 2.98 -0.39 -11.74
C LEU A 211 1.48 -0.15 -11.71
N ASN A 212 0.97 0.51 -12.75
CA ASN A 212 -0.45 0.67 -12.97
C ASN A 212 -0.97 -0.39 -13.94
N LEU A 213 -1.89 -1.25 -13.48
CA LEU A 213 -2.44 -2.35 -14.28
C LEU A 213 -3.27 -1.87 -15.49
N LEU A 214 -3.58 -0.57 -15.59
CA LEU A 214 -4.18 0.02 -16.78
C LEU A 214 -3.17 0.32 -17.91
N GLU A 215 -1.87 0.24 -17.65
CA GLU A 215 -0.86 0.44 -18.69
C GLU A 215 -0.96 -0.63 -19.78
N LYS A 216 -0.86 -0.20 -21.05
CA LYS A 216 -0.95 -1.10 -22.21
C LYS A 216 0.23 -2.06 -22.31
N THR A 217 1.35 -1.71 -21.67
CA THR A 217 2.57 -2.51 -21.65
C THR A 217 3.07 -2.57 -20.22
N VAL A 218 3.11 -3.78 -19.66
CA VAL A 218 3.66 -4.01 -18.32
C VAL A 218 5.17 -4.15 -18.46
N GLN A 219 5.93 -3.15 -18.01
CA GLN A 219 7.38 -3.29 -17.88
C GLN A 219 7.68 -4.05 -16.58
N HIS A 220 7.88 -5.36 -16.68
CA HIS A 220 8.45 -6.15 -15.60
C HIS A 220 9.86 -6.61 -15.98
N PRO A 221 10.75 -6.93 -15.02
CA PRO A 221 12.17 -7.24 -15.28
C PRO A 221 12.45 -8.48 -16.15
N TRP A 222 11.40 -9.15 -16.64
CA TRP A 222 11.47 -10.41 -17.39
C TRP A 222 10.89 -10.33 -18.79
N THR A 223 10.30 -9.20 -19.17
CA THR A 223 9.88 -8.90 -20.55
C THR A 223 11.12 -8.44 -21.33
N LEU A 224 11.45 -9.20 -22.39
CA LEU A 224 12.43 -8.82 -23.41
C LEU A 224 11.87 -7.69 -24.29
#